data_AF-A0A5F0LXX9-F1
#
_entry.id   AF-A0A5F0LXX9-F1
#
_cell.length_a   1.000
_cell.length_b   1.000
_cell.length_c   1.000
_cell.angle_alpha   90.00
_cell.angle_beta   90.00
_cell.angle_gamma   90.00
#
_symmetry.space_group_name_H-M   'P 1'
#
loop_
_entity.id
_entity.type
_entity.pdbx_description
1 polymer ?
#
loop_
_entity_poly.entity_id
_entity_poly.type
_entity_poly.pdbx_seq_one_letter_code
_entity_poly.pdbx_strand_id
1 'polypeptide(L)'
;MNAHPNEPQAREQYADELMRRYLELRRWAVENWPNTAQPLQASDFIATDRELQLLLGARLNSGKHADQRPANAQNSQNAQYEDVTPMPWP
;
A
#
# COMPACT_ATOMS: atom_id res chain seq x y z
N MET A 1 -17.44 -12.12 -13.13
CA MET A 1 -16.85 -12.07 -11.78
C MET A 1 -17.97 -11.76 -10.82
N ASN A 2 -18.38 -12.74 -10.02
CA ASN A 2 -19.41 -12.52 -9.01
C ASN A 2 -18.73 -11.80 -7.83
N ALA A 3 -19.08 -10.54 -7.60
CA ALA A 3 -18.65 -9.83 -6.41
C ALA A 3 -19.16 -10.62 -5.18
N HIS A 4 -18.23 -11.08 -4.34
CA HIS A 4 -18.61 -11.77 -3.12
C HIS A 4 -19.37 -10.77 -2.23
N PRO A 5 -20.49 -11.15 -1.59
CA PRO A 5 -21.27 -10.23 -0.76
C PRO A 5 -20.47 -9.60 0.39
N ASN A 6 -19.33 -10.21 0.76
CA ASN A 6 -18.40 -9.74 1.80
C ASN A 6 -17.01 -9.37 1.23
N GLU A 7 -16.92 -8.99 -0.03
CA GLU A 7 -15.64 -8.74 -0.71
C GLU A 7 -14.69 -7.77 0.02
N PRO A 8 -15.14 -6.66 0.64
CA PRO A 8 -14.27 -5.80 1.43
C PRO A 8 -13.66 -6.50 2.66
N GLN A 9 -14.49 -7.26 3.39
CA GLN A 9 -14.04 -8.00 4.58
C GLN A 9 -13.11 -9.15 4.20
N ALA A 10 -13.40 -9.84 3.10
CA ALA A 10 -12.54 -10.91 2.57
C ALA A 10 -11.17 -10.37 2.13
N ARG A 11 -11.12 -9.17 1.54
CA ARG A 11 -9.87 -8.48 1.19
C ARG A 11 -9.05 -8.12 2.44
N GLU A 12 -9.69 -7.59 3.48
CA GLU A 12 -9.01 -7.24 4.74
C GLU A 12 -8.46 -8.50 5.44
N GLN A 13 -9.26 -9.56 5.55
CA GLN A 13 -8.80 -10.84 6.11
C GLN A 13 -7.63 -11.44 5.31
N TYR A 14 -7.71 -11.37 3.99
CA TYR A 14 -6.62 -11.79 3.12
C TYR A 14 -5.34 -10.97 3.37
N ALA A 15 -5.46 -9.66 3.55
CA ALA A 15 -4.34 -8.78 3.83
C ALA A 15 -3.61 -9.18 5.13
N ASP A 16 -4.39 -9.39 6.19
CA ASP A 16 -3.89 -9.76 7.51
C ASP A 16 -3.21 -11.13 7.48
N GLU A 17 -3.85 -12.12 6.84
CA GLU A 17 -3.26 -13.45 6.69
C GLU A 17 -1.97 -13.42 5.87
N LEU A 18 -1.92 -12.65 4.78
CA LEU A 18 -0.74 -12.56 3.93
C LEU A 18 0.44 -11.95 4.71
N MET A 19 0.21 -10.86 5.44
CA MET A 19 1.23 -10.23 6.26
C MET A 19 1.72 -11.19 7.36
N ARG A 20 0.80 -11.86 8.05
CA ARG A 20 1.14 -12.83 9.09
C ARG A 20 2.02 -13.96 8.55
N ARG A 21 1.62 -14.60 7.45
CA ARG A 21 2.38 -15.72 6.85
C ARG A 21 3.76 -15.27 6.38
N TYR A 22 3.87 -14.04 5.87
CA TYR A 22 5.16 -13.48 5.49
C TYR A 22 6.10 -13.27 6.70
N LEU A 23 5.59 -12.77 7.83
CA LEU A 23 6.39 -12.63 9.05
C LEU A 23 6.85 -13.99 9.59
N GLU A 24 5.97 -14.99 9.56
CA GLU A 24 6.30 -16.38 9.92
C GLU A 24 7.41 -16.95 9.00
N LEU A 25 7.30 -16.72 7.69
CA LEU A 25 8.33 -17.11 6.71
C LEU A 25 9.66 -16.41 6.98
N ARG A 26 9.66 -15.10 7.19
CA ARG A 26 10.88 -14.31 7.46
C ARG A 26 11.59 -14.82 8.71
N ARG A 27 10.84 -15.09 9.77
CA ARG A 27 11.39 -15.67 11.00
C ARG A 27 12.03 -17.03 10.73
N TRP A 28 11.29 -17.93 10.08
CA TRP A 28 11.80 -19.26 9.72
C TRP A 28 13.07 -19.19 8.87
N ALA A 29 13.11 -18.29 7.89
CA ALA A 29 14.26 -18.12 6.99
C ALA A 29 15.52 -17.69 7.75
N VAL A 30 15.40 -16.76 8.71
CA VAL A 30 16.52 -16.33 9.55
C VAL A 30 17.00 -17.47 10.46
N GLU A 31 16.06 -18.21 11.07
CA GLU A 31 16.37 -19.32 11.98
C GLU A 31 17.01 -20.52 11.27
N ASN A 32 16.68 -20.77 10.01
CA ASN A 32 17.08 -21.97 9.26
C ASN A 32 18.10 -21.67 8.14
N TRP A 33 18.69 -20.48 8.15
CA TRP A 33 19.63 -20.08 7.10
C TRP A 33 20.90 -20.94 7.12
N PRO A 34 21.26 -21.63 6.02
CA PRO A 34 22.37 -22.58 6.02
C PRO A 34 23.75 -21.90 5.97
N ASN A 35 23.82 -20.65 5.52
CA ASN A 35 25.09 -19.94 5.35
C ASN A 35 25.39 -19.02 6.54
N THR A 36 26.09 -19.56 7.54
CA THR A 36 26.46 -18.83 8.75
C THR A 36 27.48 -17.72 8.52
N ALA A 37 28.24 -17.76 7.43
CA ALA A 37 29.21 -16.71 7.09
C ALA A 37 28.53 -15.43 6.58
N GLN A 38 27.30 -15.53 6.09
CA GLN A 38 26.49 -14.40 5.61
C GLN A 38 25.06 -14.56 6.12
N PRO A 39 24.80 -14.25 7.41
CA PRO A 39 23.48 -14.42 8.01
C PRO A 39 22.49 -13.42 7.43
N LEU A 40 21.26 -13.87 7.14
CA LEU A 40 20.17 -12.99 6.72
C LEU A 40 19.90 -11.90 7.77
N GLN A 41 19.81 -10.67 7.31
CA GLN A 41 19.50 -9.49 8.10
C GLN A 41 18.13 -8.93 7.73
N ALA A 42 17.60 -8.05 8.58
CA ALA A 42 16.37 -7.32 8.28
C ALA A 42 16.46 -6.55 6.94
N SER A 43 17.65 -6.05 6.57
CA SER A 43 17.88 -5.32 5.33
C SER A 43 17.60 -6.14 4.07
N ASP A 44 17.78 -7.45 4.14
CA ASP A 44 17.60 -8.35 2.99
C ASP A 44 16.12 -8.52 2.62
N PHE A 45 15.22 -8.11 3.52
CA PHE A 45 13.77 -8.18 3.34
C PHE A 45 13.14 -6.86 2.89
N ILE A 46 13.88 -5.75 2.81
CA ILE A 46 13.33 -4.41 2.51
C ILE A 46 12.58 -4.37 1.18
N ALA A 47 13.11 -5.05 0.14
CA ALA A 47 12.45 -5.10 -1.16
C ALA A 47 11.10 -5.82 -1.09
N THR A 48 11.04 -6.94 -0.36
CA THR A 48 9.82 -7.72 -0.17
C THR A 48 8.81 -6.98 0.69
N ASP A 49 9.26 -6.32 1.76
CA ASP A 49 8.43 -5.48 2.63
C ASP A 49 7.73 -4.38 1.80
N ARG A 50 8.49 -3.72 0.92
CA ARG A 50 7.95 -2.69 0.01
C ARG A 50 6.92 -3.26 -0.97
N GLU A 51 7.22 -4.40 -1.60
CA GLU A 51 6.30 -5.01 -2.56
C GLU A 51 5.01 -5.47 -1.87
N LEU A 52 5.10 -6.06 -0.68
CA LEU A 52 3.93 -6.43 0.12
C LEU A 52 3.07 -5.21 0.48
N GLN A 53 3.68 -4.10 0.89
CA GLN A 53 2.92 -2.86 1.13
C GLN A 53 2.19 -2.36 -0.12
N LEU A 54 2.80 -2.47 -1.31
CA LEU A 54 2.16 -2.10 -2.58
C LEU A 54 0.99 -3.03 -2.93
N LEU A 55 1.16 -4.33 -2.72
CA LEU A 55 0.11 -5.33 -2.93
C LEU A 55 -1.09 -5.10 -1.99
N LEU A 56 -0.82 -4.94 -0.69
CA LEU A 56 -1.84 -4.78 0.34
C LEU A 56 -2.54 -3.41 0.30
N GLY A 57 -1.80 -2.36 -0.04
CA GLY A 57 -2.36 -1.02 -0.20
C GLY A 57 -3.06 -0.88 -1.54
N ALA A 58 -2.28 -0.61 -2.59
CA ALA A 58 -2.78 -0.13 -3.87
C ALA A 58 -3.53 -1.19 -4.69
N ARG A 59 -3.11 -2.46 -4.64
CA ARG A 59 -3.74 -3.52 -5.47
C ARG A 59 -4.93 -4.17 -4.80
N LEU A 60 -4.89 -4.38 -3.49
CA LEU A 60 -5.99 -5.01 -2.76
C LEU A 60 -7.13 -4.02 -2.47
N ASN A 61 -6.82 -2.74 -2.31
CA ASN A 61 -7.80 -1.67 -2.14
C ASN A 61 -8.03 -0.85 -3.42
N SER A 62 -7.64 -1.34 -4.61
CA SER A 62 -7.94 -0.69 -5.89
C SER A 62 -9.45 -0.48 -6.01
N GLY A 63 -9.92 0.76 -5.85
CA GLY A 63 -11.34 1.14 -5.82
C GLY A 63 -11.82 1.85 -4.55
N LYS A 64 -11.10 1.74 -3.42
CA LYS A 64 -11.28 2.65 -2.28
C LYS A 64 -10.45 3.91 -2.58
N HIS A 65 -11.05 4.93 -3.18
CA HIS A 65 -10.48 6.28 -3.15
C HIS A 65 -10.17 6.60 -1.68
N ALA A 66 -9.00 7.19 -1.43
CA ALA A 66 -8.57 7.63 -0.12
C ALA A 66 -9.45 8.80 0.35
N ASP A 67 -10.72 8.53 0.67
CA ASP A 67 -11.70 9.49 1.18
C ASP A 67 -11.65 9.58 2.71
N GLN A 68 -10.43 9.55 3.25
CA GLN A 68 -10.16 9.82 4.65
C GLN A 68 -8.96 10.76 4.77
N ARG A 69 -9.11 11.95 4.16
CA ARG A 69 -8.58 13.16 4.79
C ARG A 69 -9.74 13.77 5.58
N PRO A 70 -9.60 14.06 6.88
CA PRO A 70 -10.63 14.78 7.60
C PRO A 70 -10.87 16.11 6.89
N ALA A 71 -12.12 16.37 6.51
CA ALA A 71 -12.59 17.58 5.86
C ALA A 71 -12.60 18.78 6.82
N ASN A 72 -11.44 19.08 7.40
CA ASN A 72 -11.16 20.32 8.13
C ASN A 72 -10.08 21.09 7.38
N ALA A 73 -10.46 21.66 6.24
CA ALA A 73 -9.80 22.82 5.67
C ALA A 73 -10.78 23.50 4.72
N GLN A 74 -11.65 24.36 5.28
CA GLN A 74 -11.96 25.60 4.58
C GLN A 74 -10.64 26.27 4.23
N ASN A 75 -10.16 26.09 3.00
CA ASN A 75 -9.53 27.15 2.23
C ASN A 75 -9.17 26.64 0.83
N SER A 76 -9.50 27.49 -0.12
CA SER A 76 -9.27 27.42 -1.55
C SER A 76 -7.78 27.36 -1.92
N GLN A 77 -7.05 26.32 -1.52
CA GLN A 77 -5.59 26.20 -1.75
C GLN A 77 -5.13 24.95 -2.49
N ASN A 78 -6.05 24.13 -3.05
CA ASN A 78 -5.69 22.96 -3.87
C ASN A 78 -6.08 23.08 -5.35
N ALA A 79 -6.25 24.30 -5.87
CA ALA A 79 -6.27 24.49 -7.31
C ALA A 79 -4.82 24.51 -7.82
N GLN A 80 -4.38 23.45 -8.51
CA GLN A 80 -3.09 23.42 -9.22
C GLN A 80 -3.06 24.33 -10.46
N TYR A 81 -4.15 25.07 -10.71
CA TYR A 81 -4.31 25.98 -11.84
C TYR A 81 -4.89 27.28 -11.32
N GLU A 82 -4.32 28.39 -11.78
CA GLU A 82 -4.87 29.73 -11.60
C GLU A 82 -5.80 30.02 -12.79
N ASP A 83 -7.03 30.45 -12.51
CA ASP A 83 -7.98 30.85 -13.55
C ASP A 83 -7.57 32.21 -14.10
N VAL A 84 -6.84 32.20 -15.22
CA VAL A 84 -6.40 33.42 -15.91
C VAL A 84 -7.30 33.68 -17.11
N THR A 85 -7.86 34.89 -17.18
CA THR A 85 -8.53 35.37 -18.40
C THR A 85 -7.47 35.53 -19.50
N PRO A 86 -7.54 34.78 -20.61
CA PRO A 86 -6.54 34.89 -21.68
C PRO A 86 -6.57 36.30 -22.28
N MET A 87 -5.40 36.90 -22.50
CA MET A 87 -5.31 38.13 -23.27
C MET A 87 -5.72 37.87 -24.73
N PRO A 88 -6.49 38.77 -25.37
CA PRO A 88 -6.83 38.63 -26.78
C PRO A 88 -5.57 38.72 -27.63
N TRP A 89 -5.43 37.79 -28.59
CA TRP A 89 -4.34 37.79 -29.56
C TRP A 89 -4.42 39.04 -30.47
N PRO A 90 -3.26 39.62 -30.85
CA PRO A 90 -3.21 40.75 -31.78
C PRO A 90 -3.61 40.37 -33.22
#